data_AF-A0A350ZZT3-F1
#
_entry.id   AF-A0A350ZZT3-F1
#
_cell.length_a   1.000
_cell.length_b   1.000
_cell.length_c   1.000
_cell.angle_alpha   90.00
_cell.angle_beta   90.00
_cell.angle_gamma   90.00
#
_symmetry.space_group_name_H-M   'P 1'
#
loop_
_entity.id
_entity.type
_entity.pdbx_description
1 polymer ?
#
loop_
_entity_poly.entity_id
_entity_poly.type
_entity_poly.pdbx_seq_one_letter_code
_entity_poly.pdbx_strand_id
1 'polypeptide(L)'
;VSASMLAEFGCRYVIVGHSERRAFFGEDDLVVGRKALAALGAGLVPIVCVGETLAERDAGAALAVVGRQLAAVRDVVGPEAMAGVVIAYEPVWAIGTGRSATSAQVGEVHG
;
A
#
# COMPACT_ATOMS: atom_id res chain seq x y z
N VAL A 1 -2.16 -0.19 18.97
CA VAL A 1 -0.95 0.64 18.89
C VAL A 1 -1.31 1.90 18.12
N SER A 2 -1.09 3.09 18.67
CA SER A 2 -1.32 4.35 17.93
C SER A 2 -0.04 4.79 17.20
N ALA A 3 -0.18 5.66 16.20
CA ALA A 3 0.96 6.24 15.49
C ALA A 3 1.85 7.09 16.41
N SER A 4 1.25 7.85 17.35
CA SER A 4 1.98 8.65 18.33
C SER A 4 2.85 7.79 19.26
N MET A 5 2.33 6.64 19.72
CA MET A 5 3.11 5.69 20.52
C MET A 5 4.35 5.24 19.73
N LEU A 6 4.20 4.86 18.45
CA LEU A 6 5.34 4.47 17.62
C LEU A 6 6.39 5.60 17.50
N ALA A 7 5.94 6.83 17.30
CA ALA A 7 6.82 7.99 17.22
C ALA A 7 7.60 8.23 18.53
N GLU A 8 6.96 8.08 19.69
CA GLU A 8 7.61 8.19 21.01
C GLU A 8 8.71 7.14 21.22
N PHE A 9 8.58 5.95 20.62
CA PHE A 9 9.62 4.92 20.63
C PHE A 9 10.69 5.12 19.53
N GLY A 10 10.67 6.25 18.81
CA GLY A 10 11.66 6.58 17.79
C GLY A 10 11.46 5.84 16.45
N CYS A 11 10.29 5.21 16.22
CA CYS A 11 9.96 4.70 14.91
C CYS A 11 9.90 5.86 13.90
N ARG A 12 10.37 5.61 12.67
CA ARG A 12 10.31 6.59 11.57
C ARG A 12 9.37 6.17 10.44
N TYR A 13 9.14 4.86 10.31
CA TYR A 13 8.35 4.26 9.24
C TYR A 13 7.28 3.35 9.83
N VAL A 14 6.16 3.24 9.11
CA VAL A 14 5.10 2.28 9.44
C VAL A 14 4.52 1.69 8.16
N ILE A 15 4.44 0.35 8.10
CA ILE A 15 3.81 -0.34 6.98
C ILE A 15 2.29 -0.31 7.18
N VAL A 16 1.56 0.09 6.13
CA VAL A 16 0.10 0.12 6.11
C VAL A 16 -0.41 -0.53 4.82
N GLY A 17 -1.53 -1.23 4.89
CA GLY A 17 -2.14 -1.85 3.71
C GLY A 17 -1.39 -3.06 3.15
N HIS A 18 -0.49 -3.67 3.93
CA HIS A 18 0.20 -4.90 3.52
C HIS A 18 -0.80 -5.97 3.04
N SER A 19 -0.43 -6.71 2.00
CA SER A 19 -1.28 -7.74 1.39
C SER A 19 -1.91 -8.71 2.41
N GLU A 20 -1.12 -9.22 3.36
CA GLU A 20 -1.59 -10.06 4.47
C GLU A 20 -2.66 -9.37 5.35
N ARG A 21 -2.53 -8.06 5.59
CA ARG A 21 -3.51 -7.31 6.39
C ARG A 21 -4.82 -7.12 5.64
N ARG A 22 -4.75 -6.89 4.33
CA ARG A 22 -5.94 -6.83 3.46
C ARG A 22 -6.64 -8.19 3.41
N ALA A 23 -5.88 -9.26 3.23
CA ALA A 23 -6.42 -10.62 3.08
C ALA A 23 -6.99 -11.20 4.38
N PHE A 24 -6.26 -11.10 5.49
CA PHE A 24 -6.63 -11.78 6.75
C PHE A 24 -7.43 -10.91 7.70
N PHE A 25 -7.32 -9.59 7.59
CA PHE A 25 -7.96 -8.64 8.53
C PHE A 25 -8.94 -7.69 7.83
N GLY A 26 -9.16 -7.85 6.52
CA GLY A 26 -10.16 -7.10 5.77
C GLY A 26 -9.88 -5.60 5.67
N GLU A 27 -8.61 -5.19 5.68
CA GLU A 27 -8.25 -3.78 5.51
C GLU A 27 -8.57 -3.32 4.08
N ASP A 28 -9.59 -2.47 3.96
CA ASP A 28 -9.96 -1.84 2.70
C ASP A 28 -9.12 -0.58 2.40
N ASP A 29 -9.29 -0.03 1.20
CA ASP A 29 -8.54 1.11 0.70
C ASP A 29 -8.73 2.38 1.57
N LEU A 30 -9.92 2.55 2.13
CA LEU A 30 -10.24 3.71 2.99
C LEU A 30 -9.56 3.59 4.36
N VAL A 31 -9.52 2.39 4.95
CA VAL A 31 -8.78 2.10 6.18
C VAL A 31 -7.29 2.35 5.98
N VAL A 32 -6.73 1.94 4.84
CA VAL A 32 -5.32 2.20 4.52
C VAL A 32 -5.04 3.69 4.38
N GLY A 33 -5.89 4.44 3.68
CA GLY A 33 -5.77 5.90 3.57
C GLY A 33 -5.82 6.59 4.95
N ARG A 34 -6.75 6.19 5.82
CA ARG A 34 -6.87 6.74 7.19
C ARG A 34 -5.64 6.44 8.05
N LYS A 35 -5.05 5.24 7.91
CA LYS A 35 -3.81 4.88 8.61
C LYS A 35 -2.61 5.67 8.09
N ALA A 36 -2.52 5.88 6.78
CA ALA A 36 -1.49 6.73 6.19
C ALA A 36 -1.59 8.17 6.71
N LEU A 37 -2.81 8.74 6.74
CA LEU A 37 -3.05 10.07 7.31
C LEU A 37 -2.65 10.15 8.80
N ALA A 38 -3.02 9.14 9.60
CA ALA A 38 -2.66 9.09 11.01
C ALA A 38 -1.14 8.97 11.22
N ALA A 39 -0.44 8.23 10.37
CA ALA A 39 1.01 8.13 10.40
C ALA A 39 1.69 9.48 10.09
N LEU A 40 1.27 10.14 9.00
CA LEU A 40 1.76 11.47 8.61
C LEU A 40 1.53 12.50 9.72
N GLY A 41 0.33 12.50 10.32
CA GLY A 41 -0.02 13.39 11.42
C GLY A 41 0.81 13.18 12.70
N ALA A 42 1.41 12.00 12.87
CA ALA A 42 2.34 11.69 13.96
C ALA A 42 3.82 11.90 13.59
N GLY A 43 4.11 12.42 12.39
CA GLY A 43 5.48 12.61 11.90
C GLY A 43 6.18 11.33 11.43
N LEU A 44 5.42 10.25 11.19
CA LEU A 44 5.93 9.01 10.62
C LEU A 44 5.79 9.02 9.10
N VAL A 45 6.68 8.28 8.42
CA VAL A 45 6.59 8.01 6.98
C VAL A 45 5.81 6.71 6.75
N PRO A 46 4.55 6.76 6.27
CA PRO A 46 3.83 5.55 5.92
C PRO A 46 4.44 4.90 4.67
N ILE A 47 4.66 3.58 4.76
CA ILE A 47 4.94 2.70 3.63
C ILE A 47 3.59 2.07 3.26
N VAL A 48 2.95 2.63 2.23
CA VAL A 48 1.65 2.19 1.74
C VAL A 48 1.87 1.05 0.75
N CYS A 49 1.38 -0.13 1.10
CA CYS A 49 1.40 -1.26 0.20
C CYS A 49 0.20 -1.30 -0.73
N VAL A 50 0.49 -1.58 -2.00
CA VAL A 50 -0.48 -1.72 -3.10
C VAL A 50 -0.15 -2.95 -3.93
N GLY A 51 -1.14 -3.53 -4.57
CA GLY A 51 -0.97 -4.74 -5.36
C GLY A 51 -2.28 -5.43 -5.71
N GLU A 52 -2.23 -6.18 -6.80
CA GLU A 52 -3.32 -6.98 -7.35
C GLU A 52 -3.13 -8.48 -7.08
N THR A 53 -4.25 -9.15 -6.88
CA THR A 53 -4.34 -10.61 -6.76
C THR A 53 -4.08 -11.32 -8.09
N LEU A 54 -3.86 -12.63 -8.05
CA LEU A 54 -3.70 -13.45 -9.25
C LEU A 54 -4.91 -13.35 -10.19
N ALA A 55 -6.12 -13.38 -9.64
CA ALA A 55 -7.34 -13.26 -10.44
C ALA A 55 -7.44 -11.89 -11.13
N GLU A 56 -7.09 -10.82 -10.44
CA GLU A 56 -7.07 -9.46 -11.01
C GLU A 56 -5.98 -9.31 -12.09
N ARG A 57 -4.80 -9.90 -11.87
CA ARG A 57 -3.71 -9.95 -12.87
C ARG A 57 -4.14 -10.70 -14.14
N ASP A 58 -4.63 -11.92 -13.98
CA ASP A 58 -5.06 -12.77 -15.10
C ASP A 58 -6.27 -12.17 -15.85
N ALA A 59 -7.05 -11.30 -15.19
CA ALA A 59 -8.12 -10.50 -15.81
C ALA A 59 -7.63 -9.21 -16.50
N GLY A 60 -6.32 -8.92 -16.49
CA GLY A 60 -5.77 -7.69 -17.07
C GLY A 60 -6.08 -6.41 -16.26
N ALA A 61 -6.46 -6.55 -14.99
CA ALA A 61 -6.92 -5.45 -14.14
C ALA A 61 -5.83 -4.83 -13.25
N ALA A 62 -4.56 -5.23 -13.40
CA ALA A 62 -3.46 -4.84 -12.50
C ALA A 62 -3.37 -3.32 -12.28
N LEU A 63 -3.25 -2.54 -13.37
CA LEU A 63 -3.15 -1.08 -13.29
C LEU A 63 -4.42 -0.43 -12.73
N ALA A 64 -5.60 -0.98 -13.02
CA ALA A 64 -6.86 -0.46 -12.49
C ALA A 64 -6.96 -0.68 -10.97
N VAL A 65 -6.52 -1.84 -10.47
CA VAL A 65 -6.51 -2.17 -9.05
C VAL A 65 -5.52 -1.31 -8.29
N VAL A 66 -4.27 -1.24 -8.75
CA VAL A 66 -3.22 -0.42 -8.12
C VAL A 66 -3.62 1.07 -8.17
N GLY A 67 -4.12 1.54 -9.31
CA GLY A 67 -4.60 2.92 -9.46
C GLY A 67 -5.74 3.28 -8.50
N ARG A 68 -6.72 2.38 -8.31
CA ARG A 68 -7.79 2.56 -7.32
C ARG A 68 -7.23 2.67 -5.89
N GLN A 69 -6.33 1.76 -5.51
CA GLN A 69 -5.73 1.75 -4.17
C GLN A 69 -4.95 3.06 -3.90
N LEU A 70 -4.17 3.52 -4.88
CA LEU A 70 -3.43 4.78 -4.79
C LEU A 70 -4.35 6.00 -4.73
N ALA A 71 -5.40 6.03 -5.56
CA ALA A 71 -6.38 7.11 -5.56
C ALA A 71 -7.08 7.24 -4.21
N ALA A 72 -7.51 6.12 -3.62
CA ALA A 72 -8.15 6.11 -2.31
C ALA A 72 -7.24 6.67 -1.20
N VAL A 73 -5.94 6.36 -1.23
CA VAL A 73 -4.98 6.93 -0.28
C VAL A 73 -4.81 8.44 -0.53
N ARG A 74 -4.60 8.85 -1.78
CA ARG A 74 -4.47 10.26 -2.18
C ARG A 74 -5.68 11.09 -1.77
N ASP A 75 -6.89 10.57 -1.95
CA ASP A 75 -8.14 11.27 -1.63
C ASP A 75 -8.29 11.49 -0.12
N VAL A 76 -7.74 10.60 0.71
CA VAL A 76 -7.78 10.71 2.18
C VAL A 76 -6.65 11.59 2.72
N VAL A 77 -5.42 11.42 2.24
CA VAL A 77 -4.26 12.16 2.77
C VAL A 77 -4.13 13.56 2.17
N GLY A 78 -4.68 13.78 0.98
CA GLY A 78 -4.52 14.99 0.20
C GLY A 78 -3.28 14.96 -0.70
N PRO A 79 -3.33 15.63 -1.87
CA PRO A 79 -2.28 15.54 -2.88
C PRO A 79 -0.91 16.06 -2.40
N GLU A 80 -0.88 17.08 -1.54
CA GLU A 80 0.37 17.64 -1.03
C GLU A 80 1.06 16.69 -0.05
N ALA A 81 0.29 16.01 0.81
CA ALA A 81 0.81 15.10 1.83
C ALA A 81 1.35 13.79 1.22
N MET A 82 0.99 13.46 -0.02
CA MET A 82 1.52 12.28 -0.73
C MET A 82 3.05 12.31 -0.89
N ALA A 83 3.68 13.49 -0.88
CA ALA A 83 5.14 13.61 -0.90
C ALA A 83 5.82 12.99 0.34
N GLY A 84 5.08 12.84 1.44
CA GLY A 84 5.54 12.19 2.67
C GLY A 84 5.28 10.68 2.72
N VAL A 85 4.76 10.08 1.63
CA VAL A 85 4.38 8.66 1.57
C VAL A 85 5.37 7.87 0.72
N VAL A 86 5.77 6.69 1.21
CA VAL A 86 6.47 5.68 0.39
C VAL A 86 5.45 4.69 -0.14
N ILE A 87 5.49 4.39 -1.44
CA ILE A 87 4.66 3.34 -2.04
C ILE A 87 5.49 2.07 -2.18
N ALA A 88 4.93 0.95 -1.71
CA ALA A 88 5.48 -0.39 -1.92
C ALA A 88 4.51 -1.19 -2.79
N TYR A 89 4.94 -1.54 -4.00
CA TYR A 89 4.19 -2.48 -4.83
C TYR A 89 4.51 -3.93 -4.40
N GLU A 90 3.47 -4.65 -4.02
CA GLU A 90 3.50 -6.07 -3.70
C GLU A 90 2.81 -6.86 -4.83
N PRO A 91 3.53 -7.65 -5.65
CA PRO A 91 2.90 -8.52 -6.63
C PRO A 91 2.20 -9.68 -5.93
N VAL A 92 1.01 -9.46 -5.35
CA VAL A 92 0.28 -10.45 -4.54
C VAL A 92 0.03 -11.73 -5.33
N TRP A 93 -0.19 -11.61 -6.63
CA TRP A 93 -0.30 -12.73 -7.57
C TRP A 93 0.91 -13.69 -7.61
N ALA A 94 2.09 -13.25 -7.15
CA ALA A 94 3.32 -14.05 -7.09
C ALA A 94 3.63 -14.61 -5.68
N ILE A 95 2.90 -14.20 -4.65
CA ILE A 95 3.14 -14.63 -3.27
C ILE A 95 2.49 -16.00 -3.04
N GLY A 96 3.30 -17.04 -2.81
CA GLY A 96 2.80 -18.38 -2.49
C GLY A 96 2.08 -19.12 -3.64
N THR A 97 2.15 -18.60 -4.87
CA THR A 97 1.47 -19.18 -6.05
C THR A 97 2.39 -20.04 -6.92
N GLY A 98 3.69 -20.10 -6.60
CA GLY A 98 4.71 -20.73 -7.43
C GLY A 98 5.08 -19.93 -8.69
N ARG A 99 4.47 -18.76 -8.90
CA ARG A 99 4.86 -17.78 -9.92
C ARG A 99 5.80 -16.74 -9.32
N SER A 100 6.75 -16.25 -10.10
CA SER A 100 7.65 -15.16 -9.70
C SER A 100 7.48 -13.98 -10.65
N ALA A 101 7.44 -12.77 -10.11
CA ALA A 101 7.41 -11.54 -10.91
C ALA A 101 8.77 -11.32 -11.58
N THR A 102 8.76 -11.05 -12.88
CA THR A 102 9.95 -10.58 -13.62
C THR A 102 10.14 -9.09 -13.42
N SER A 103 11.37 -8.58 -13.57
CA SER A 103 11.64 -7.14 -13.48
C SER A 103 10.84 -6.31 -14.48
N ALA A 104 10.53 -6.87 -15.66
CA ALA A 104 9.68 -6.21 -16.66
C ALA A 104 8.24 -6.04 -16.16
N GLN A 105 7.67 -7.08 -15.53
CA GLN A 105 6.31 -7.03 -14.95
C GLN A 105 6.22 -6.10 -13.73
N VAL A 106 7.31 -5.91 -12.99
CA VAL A 106 7.39 -4.91 -11.92
C VAL A 106 7.52 -3.51 -12.52
N GLY A 107 8.33 -3.35 -13.56
CA GLY A 107 8.50 -2.09 -14.29
C GLY A 107 7.21 -1.56 -14.90
N GLU A 108 6.32 -2.45 -15.36
CA GLU A 108 4.98 -2.09 -15.86
C GLU A 108 4.13 -1.34 -14.81
N VAL A 109 4.26 -1.70 -13.53
CA VAL A 109 3.47 -1.11 -12.44
C VAL A 109 4.19 0.11 -11.82
N HIS A 110 5.52 0.11 -11.83
CA HIS A 110 6.33 1.21 -11.30
C HIS A 110 6.49 2.39 -12.28
N GLY A 111 6.35 2.16 -13.59
CA GLY A 111 6.67 3.09 -14.67
C GLY A 111 5.62 4.15 -14.97
#